data_AF-A0A2K4ZJY2-F1
#
_entry.id   AF-A0A2K4ZJY2-F1
#
_cell.length_a   1.000
_cell.length_b   1.000
_cell.length_c   1.000
_cell.angle_alpha   90.00
_cell.angle_beta   90.00
_cell.angle_gamma   90.00
#
_symmetry.space_group_name_H-M   'P 1'
#
loop_
_entity.id
_entity.type
_entity.pdbx_description
1 polymer ?
#
loop_
_entity_poly.entity_id
_entity_poly.type
_entity_poly.pdbx_seq_one_letter_code
_entity_poly.pdbx_strand_id
1 'polypeptide(L)' 'MSDYNFTEDGWSDYIYWQGQDKKTLRKINDLLKAISRSPFAGAGKPEP' A
#
# COMPACT_ATOMS: atom_id res chain seq x y z
N MET A 1 4.68 11.67 9.57
CA MET A 1 3.77 11.29 8.47
C MET A 1 4.66 10.75 7.36
N SER A 2 4.43 9.55 6.86
CA SER A 2 5.09 9.12 5.61
C SER A 2 4.34 9.76 4.45
N ASP A 3 5.07 10.40 3.54
CA ASP A 3 4.49 11.05 2.35
C ASP A 3 4.45 10.02 1.21
N TYR A 4 3.26 9.73 0.69
CA TYR A 4 3.05 8.74 -0.38
C TYR A 4 2.56 9.45 -1.63
N ASN A 5 3.25 9.24 -2.76
CA ASN A 5 2.80 9.72 -4.05
C ASN A 5 1.98 8.62 -4.75
N PHE A 6 0.71 8.88 -4.97
CA PHE A 6 -0.19 8.00 -5.72
C PHE A 6 -0.45 8.59 -7.11
N THR A 7 -0.67 7.71 -8.09
CA THR A 7 -1.40 8.11 -9.31
C THR A 7 -2.87 8.32 -8.98
N GLU A 8 -3.60 9.00 -9.86
CA GLU A 8 -5.05 9.24 -9.67
C GLU A 8 -5.83 7.93 -9.55
N ASP A 9 -5.53 6.95 -10.40
CA ASP A 9 -6.13 5.61 -10.34
C ASP A 9 -5.77 4.89 -9.03
N GLY A 10 -4.49 4.92 -8.64
CA GLY A 10 -4.03 4.26 -7.41
C GLY A 10 -4.64 4.88 -6.15
N TRP A 11 -4.88 6.19 -6.14
CA TRP A 11 -5.59 6.86 -5.06
C TRP A 11 -7.07 6.47 -5.03
N SER A 12 -7.72 6.41 -6.20
CA SER A 12 -9.12 6.00 -6.34
C SER A 12 -9.34 4.57 -5.85
N ASP A 13 -8.46 3.64 -6.22
CA ASP A 13 -8.47 2.26 -5.73
C ASP A 13 -8.27 2.20 -4.21
N TYR A 14 -7.33 2.98 -3.68
CA TYR A 14 -7.09 3.04 -2.24
C TYR A 14 -8.35 3.48 -1.48
N ILE A 15 -9.05 4.51 -1.96
CA ILE A 15 -10.32 4.99 -1.37
C ILE A 15 -11.43 3.95 -1.51
N TYR A 16 -11.55 3.30 -2.66
CA TYR A 16 -12.52 2.23 -2.88
C TYR A 16 -12.41 1.13 -1.80
N TRP A 17 -11.17 0.69 -1.52
CA TRP A 17 -10.93 -0.34 -0.50
C TRP A 17 -11.27 0.10 0.93
N GLN A 18 -11.33 1.41 1.22
CA GLN A 18 -11.76 1.89 2.54
C GLN A 18 -13.23 1.60 2.84
N GLY A 19 -14.09 1.70 1.83
CA GLY A 19 -15.52 1.43 1.95
C GLY A 19 -15.89 -0.04 1.78
N GLN A 20 -15.11 -0.80 1.01
CA GLN A 20 -15.47 -2.15 0.60
C GLN A 20 -14.91 -3.26 1.51
N ASP A 21 -13.61 -3.25 1.78
CA ASP A 21 -12.94 -4.32 2.54
C ASP A 21 -11.74 -3.82 3.35
N LYS A 22 -11.98 -3.68 4.66
CA LYS A 22 -10.97 -3.25 5.63
C LYS A 22 -9.79 -4.22 5.75
N LYS A 23 -9.96 -5.52 5.44
CA LYS A 23 -8.87 -6.49 5.48
C LYS A 23 -7.90 -6.24 4.34
N THR A 24 -8.42 -5.96 3.14
CA THR A 24 -7.61 -5.58 1.99
C THR A 24 -6.91 -4.24 2.23
N LEU A 25 -7.64 -3.22 2.72
CA LEU A 25 -7.03 -1.94 3.10
C LEU A 25 -5.88 -2.10 4.12
N ARG A 26 -6.05 -2.97 5.12
CA ARG A 26 -5.00 -3.23 6.10
C ARG A 26 -3.74 -3.83 5.47
N LYS A 27 -3.89 -4.79 4.55
CA LYS A 27 -2.76 -5.36 3.81
C LYS A 27 -2.02 -4.30 2.98
N ILE A 28 -2.75 -3.44 2.29
CA ILE A 28 -2.16 -2.32 1.52
C ILE A 28 -1.33 -1.43 2.45
N ASN A 29 -1.89 -1.05 3.60
CA ASN A 29 -1.18 -0.22 4.59
C ASN A 29 0.06 -0.92 5.17
N ASP A 30 0.00 -2.23 5.41
CA ASP A 30 1.13 -2.99 5.90
C ASP A 30 2.26 -3.08 4.84
N LEU A 31 1.90 -3.23 3.56
CA LEU A 31 2.86 -3.20 2.45
C LEU A 31 3.48 -1.82 2.27
N LEU A 32 2.70 -0.74 2.29
CA LEU A 32 3.23 0.64 2.20
C LEU A 32 4.25 0.94 3.31
N LYS A 33 3.95 0.50 4.55
CA LYS A 33 4.90 0.60 5.67
C LYS A 33 6.14 -0.25 5.48
N ALA A 34 6.00 -1.46 4.94
CA ALA A 34 7.14 -2.33 4.66
C ALA A 34 8.07 -1.72 3.60
N ILE A 35 7.51 -1.25 2.48
CA ILE A 35 8.25 -0.59 1.40
C ILE A 35 8.98 0.65 1.91
N SER A 36 8.34 1.46 2.77
CA SER A 36 8.98 2.63 3.38
C SER A 36 10.20 2.29 4.25
N ARG A 37 10.30 1.05 4.76
CA ARG A 37 11.44 0.61 5.59
C ARG A 37 12.48 -0.15 4.77
N SER A 38 12.04 -0.96 3.81
CA SER A 38 12.89 -1.78 2.95
C SER A 38 12.23 -1.94 1.58
N PRO A 39 12.57 -1.10 0.59
CA PRO A 39 11.83 -1.04 -0.67
C PRO A 39 11.89 -2.32 -1.51
N PHE A 40 13.04 -3.02 -1.47
CA PHE A 40 13.32 -4.20 -2.30
C PHE A 40 13.50 -5.48 -1.48
N ALA A 41 13.17 -5.44 -0.17
CA ALA A 41 13.22 -6.61 0.68
C ALA A 41 12.05 -6.61 1.68
N GLY A 42 11.59 -7.79 2.08
CA GLY A 42 10.52 -7.94 3.07
C GLY A 42 9.26 -8.60 2.52
N ALA A 43 8.14 -8.35 3.21
CA ALA A 43 6.87 -9.04 2.98
C ALA A 43 6.23 -8.62 1.65
N GLY A 44 5.67 -9.60 0.92
CA GLY A 44 4.99 -9.35 -0.36
C GLY A 44 5.71 -9.90 -1.59
N LYS A 45 6.88 -10.54 -1.43
CA LYS A 45 7.72 -11.06 -2.53
C LYS A 45 8.07 -9.95 -3.54
N PRO A 46 8.80 -8.90 -3.10
CA PRO A 46 9.26 -7.85 -4.01
C PRO A 46 10.11 -8.47 -5.13
N GLU A 47 9.80 -8.12 -6.37
CA GLU A 47 10.59 -8.51 -7.55
C GLU A 47 11.51 -7.34 -7.97
N PRO A 48 12.73 -7.61 -8.48
CA PRO A 48 13.74 -6.59 -8.79
C PRO A 48 13.38 -5.67 -9.96
#